data_AF-A0A3B9L0K3-F1
#
_entry.id   AF-A0A3B9L0K3-F1
#
_cell.length_a   1.000
_cell.length_b   1.000
_cell.length_c   1.000
_cell.angle_alpha   90.00
_cell.angle_beta   90.00
_cell.angle_gamma   90.00
#
_symmetry.space_group_name_H-M   'P 1'
#
loop_
_entity.id
_entity.type
_entity.pdbx_description
1 polymer ?
#
loop_
_entity_poly.entity_id
_entity_poly.type
_entity_poly.pdbx_seq_one_letter_code
_entity_poly.pdbx_strand_id
1 'polypeptide(L)'
;TPGPLGAHNWHPMAFNPELNLAYIPAQEIPQAYARDPRFESDAIAWNTGADFSAGVPPIAPPEVAKFLRSSLKGRLIAWDPIAGEPRWTVEHDNAWNGGVLSTAGGLVFQGKLNGEFAAYDAATGDKLWSHDLKSGGASGPGTFMIDGEQYVTITTGWGSAFGLSAGFAYDETVPSTVGKVVTFKLGGEGEIADPDFPMIDKTPKADSFGDETMIAEGAVHYARNCTVCHGPLAVSSGVLPDLRWSAITGNETAWKGVVIDGNLAVNGMVSFADYLTPEQSESIRAYVLAQAHAAATAEAGEN
;
A
#
# COMPACT_ATOMS: atom_id res chain seq x y z
N THR A 1 0.30 10.20 15.48
CA THR A 1 0.46 11.38 14.59
C THR A 1 0.41 10.90 13.15
N PRO A 2 -0.11 11.68 12.20
CA PRO A 2 -0.53 11.16 10.89
C PRO A 2 0.55 10.90 9.83
N GLY A 3 1.81 11.31 10.04
CA GLY A 3 2.87 11.20 9.04
C GLY A 3 2.55 11.94 7.71
N PRO A 4 3.30 11.68 6.63
CA PRO A 4 3.08 12.32 5.31
C PRO A 4 1.77 11.90 4.66
N LEU A 5 1.26 10.72 5.04
CA LEU A 5 0.05 10.13 4.52
C LEU A 5 -1.22 10.74 5.13
N GLY A 6 -1.09 11.63 6.12
CA GLY A 6 -2.19 12.43 6.64
C GLY A 6 -3.17 11.64 7.52
N ALA A 7 -3.90 12.37 8.37
CA ALA A 7 -4.98 11.79 9.17
C ALA A 7 -6.19 11.43 8.30
N HIS A 8 -6.24 12.03 7.11
CA HIS A 8 -7.16 11.81 6.01
C HIS A 8 -6.37 12.13 4.73
N ASN A 9 -6.68 11.47 3.62
CA ASN A 9 -5.97 11.63 2.35
C ASN A 9 -6.98 11.79 1.19
N TRP A 10 -6.63 11.39 -0.03
CA TRP A 10 -7.45 11.55 -1.24
C TRP A 10 -8.80 10.81 -1.21
N HIS A 11 -8.99 9.84 -0.32
CA HIS A 11 -10.21 9.04 -0.19
C HIS A 11 -11.41 9.97 0.09
N PRO A 12 -12.44 10.04 -0.78
CA PRO A 12 -13.52 11.02 -0.61
C PRO A 12 -14.26 10.89 0.72
N MET A 13 -14.48 12.02 1.41
CA MET A 13 -15.48 12.15 2.47
C MET A 13 -16.87 12.42 1.90
N ALA A 14 -17.92 12.24 2.71
CA ALA A 14 -19.30 12.54 2.32
C ALA A 14 -20.02 13.33 3.43
N PHE A 15 -21.04 14.12 3.07
CA PHE A 15 -21.83 14.89 4.03
C PHE A 15 -23.31 14.50 3.94
N ASN A 16 -23.96 14.26 5.08
CA ASN A 16 -25.41 14.10 5.16
C ASN A 16 -26.03 15.38 5.75
N PRO A 17 -26.82 16.14 4.97
CA PRO A 17 -27.43 17.39 5.42
C PRO A 17 -28.58 17.21 6.41
N GLU A 18 -29.25 16.04 6.44
CA GLU A 18 -30.34 15.78 7.38
C GLU A 18 -29.80 15.56 8.81
N LEU A 19 -28.64 14.91 8.93
CA LEU A 19 -27.98 14.66 10.20
C LEU A 19 -26.92 15.71 10.57
N ASN A 20 -26.56 16.59 9.63
CA ASN A 20 -25.43 17.51 9.72
C ASN A 20 -24.12 16.80 10.11
N LEU A 21 -23.80 15.71 9.41
CA LEU A 21 -22.60 14.90 9.68
C LEU A 21 -21.71 14.80 8.44
N ALA A 22 -20.40 14.97 8.63
CA ALA A 22 -19.38 14.62 7.65
C ALA A 22 -18.78 13.25 8.00
N TYR A 23 -18.81 12.31 7.08
CA TYR A 23 -18.22 10.98 7.25
C TYR A 23 -16.82 10.97 6.64
N ILE A 24 -15.81 10.71 7.47
CA ILE A 24 -14.40 10.89 7.13
C ILE A 24 -13.68 9.55 7.28
N PRO A 25 -13.11 8.99 6.19
CA PRO A 25 -12.10 7.95 6.27
C PRO A 25 -10.85 8.53 6.93
N ALA A 26 -10.66 8.22 8.20
CA ALA A 26 -9.56 8.71 9.01
C ALA A 26 -8.54 7.59 9.27
N GLN A 27 -7.30 7.98 9.58
CA GLN A 27 -6.21 7.04 9.80
C GLN A 27 -5.12 7.60 10.71
N GLU A 28 -4.36 6.69 11.31
CA GLU A 28 -3.10 6.97 11.99
C GLU A 28 -2.01 6.11 11.36
N ILE A 29 -1.07 6.76 10.68
CA ILE A 29 0.11 6.12 10.08
C ILE A 29 1.34 6.87 10.58
N PRO A 30 1.96 6.41 11.69
CA PRO A 30 3.15 7.05 12.23
C PRO A 30 4.33 6.93 11.28
N GLN A 31 5.08 8.03 11.11
CA GLN A 31 6.35 8.02 10.40
C GLN A 31 7.33 8.96 11.09
N ALA A 32 8.57 8.49 11.28
CA ALA A 32 9.67 9.31 11.75
C ALA A 32 10.21 10.18 10.61
N TYR A 33 10.67 11.39 10.94
CA TYR A 33 11.28 12.30 9.99
C TYR A 33 12.74 12.53 10.38
N ALA A 34 13.63 12.33 9.42
CA ALA A 34 15.03 12.71 9.53
C ALA A 34 15.42 13.54 8.31
N ARG A 35 16.21 14.58 8.53
CA ARG A 35 16.80 15.36 7.44
C ARG A 35 17.94 14.55 6.82
N ASP A 36 17.98 14.45 5.50
CA ASP A 36 19.15 13.91 4.82
C ASP A 36 20.29 14.94 4.85
N PRO A 37 21.40 14.67 5.56
CA PRO A 37 22.52 15.62 5.65
C PRO A 37 23.26 15.78 4.33
N ARG A 38 23.03 14.89 3.36
CA ARG A 38 23.64 14.89 2.01
C ARG A 38 22.70 15.42 0.93
N PHE A 39 21.55 15.99 1.32
CA PHE A 39 20.57 16.46 0.36
C PHE A 39 21.10 17.64 -0.47
N GLU A 40 21.11 17.44 -1.78
CA GLU A 40 21.24 18.49 -2.79
C GLU A 40 20.05 18.37 -3.74
N SER A 41 19.49 19.51 -4.16
CA SER A 41 18.37 19.49 -5.09
C SER A 41 18.84 19.17 -6.51
N ASP A 42 18.13 18.27 -7.17
CA ASP A 42 18.38 17.91 -8.57
C ASP A 42 17.08 18.10 -9.37
N ALA A 43 17.16 18.71 -10.55
CA ALA A 43 16.00 19.03 -11.39
C ALA A 43 15.19 17.79 -11.82
N ILE A 44 15.82 16.62 -11.82
CA ILE A 44 15.18 15.38 -12.25
C ILE A 44 14.86 14.43 -11.08
N ALA A 45 15.46 14.65 -9.89
CA ALA A 45 15.25 13.78 -8.73
C ALA A 45 14.02 14.11 -7.86
N TRP A 46 13.69 13.17 -6.97
CA TRP A 46 12.66 13.34 -5.95
C TRP A 46 13.17 14.15 -4.75
N ASN A 47 13.01 15.47 -4.80
CA ASN A 47 13.58 16.45 -3.89
C ASN A 47 12.88 16.57 -2.51
N THR A 48 12.79 15.49 -1.74
CA THR A 48 12.11 15.51 -0.43
C THR A 48 12.96 16.07 0.71
N GLY A 49 14.29 15.99 0.61
CA GLY A 49 15.22 16.32 1.70
C GLY A 49 15.12 15.40 2.93
N ALA A 50 14.33 14.32 2.83
CA ALA A 50 14.11 13.36 3.89
C ALA A 50 15.01 12.14 3.72
N ASP A 51 15.60 11.67 4.82
CA ASP A 51 16.36 10.43 4.84
C ASP A 51 15.44 9.25 5.19
N PHE A 52 15.04 8.50 4.16
CA PHE A 52 14.22 7.29 4.31
C PHE A 52 14.99 6.10 4.90
N SER A 53 16.32 6.18 4.99
CA SER A 53 17.18 5.15 5.61
C SER A 53 17.47 5.42 7.09
N ALA A 54 17.21 6.64 7.57
CA ALA A 54 17.54 7.02 8.93
C ALA A 54 16.79 6.18 9.97
N GLY A 55 17.55 5.50 10.83
CA GLY A 55 17.00 4.63 11.87
C GLY A 55 16.38 3.33 11.36
N VAL A 56 16.46 3.06 10.05
CA VAL A 56 16.06 1.79 9.45
C VAL A 56 17.30 0.89 9.39
N PRO A 57 17.35 -0.23 10.13
CA PRO A 57 18.46 -1.16 10.00
C PRO A 57 18.48 -1.75 8.57
N PRO A 58 19.65 -2.00 7.97
CA PRO A 58 19.73 -2.55 6.63
C PRO A 58 18.88 -3.81 6.48
N ILE A 59 18.94 -4.72 7.46
CA ILE A 59 18.10 -5.92 7.58
C ILE A 59 17.28 -5.78 8.87
N ALA A 60 15.96 -5.95 8.79
CA ALA A 60 15.08 -5.90 9.96
C ALA A 60 14.48 -7.29 10.26
N PRO A 61 14.44 -7.72 11.53
CA PRO A 61 13.70 -8.92 11.93
C PRO A 61 12.19 -8.82 11.64
N PRO A 62 11.49 -9.95 11.41
CA PRO A 62 10.03 -9.97 11.17
C PRO A 62 9.20 -9.24 12.24
N GLU A 63 9.67 -9.23 13.49
CA GLU A 63 9.02 -8.58 14.63
C GLU A 63 8.91 -7.07 14.44
N VAL A 64 9.86 -6.45 13.72
CA VAL A 64 9.82 -5.01 13.42
C VAL A 64 8.62 -4.70 12.51
N ALA A 65 8.39 -5.52 11.48
CA ALA A 65 7.23 -5.35 10.60
C ALA A 65 5.92 -5.53 11.36
N LYS A 66 5.84 -6.52 12.25
CA LYS A 66 4.67 -6.74 13.12
C LYS A 66 4.40 -5.55 14.04
N PHE A 67 5.44 -5.00 14.66
CA PHE A 67 5.33 -3.81 15.50
C PHE A 67 4.83 -2.61 14.70
N LEU A 68 5.42 -2.33 13.53
CA LEU A 68 5.00 -1.22 12.67
C LEU A 68 3.54 -1.39 12.23
N ARG A 69 3.14 -2.59 11.82
CA ARG A 69 1.74 -2.91 11.46
C ARG A 69 0.77 -2.63 12.60
N SER A 70 1.12 -3.03 13.83
CA SER A 70 0.26 -2.80 15.01
C SER A 70 0.05 -1.32 15.36
N SER A 71 0.89 -0.43 14.82
CA SER A 71 0.76 1.01 15.02
C SER A 71 -0.18 1.69 14.01
N LEU A 72 -0.58 0.98 12.96
CA LEU A 72 -1.49 1.46 11.94
C LEU A 72 -2.93 1.39 12.45
N LYS A 73 -3.69 2.46 12.27
CA LYS A 73 -5.11 2.49 12.63
C LYS A 73 -5.91 3.12 11.50
N GLY A 74 -7.08 2.55 11.22
CA GLY A 74 -8.07 3.17 10.33
C GLY A 74 -9.38 3.37 11.06
N ARG A 75 -10.14 4.38 10.66
CA ARG A 75 -11.43 4.73 11.25
C ARG A 75 -12.39 5.25 10.19
N LEU A 76 -13.68 5.04 10.41
CA LEU A 76 -14.74 5.84 9.83
C LEU A 76 -15.31 6.74 10.93
N ILE A 77 -15.12 8.05 10.78
CA ILE A 77 -15.58 9.04 11.76
C ILE A 77 -16.81 9.76 11.20
N ALA A 78 -17.91 9.79 11.94
CA ALA A 78 -18.98 10.75 11.69
C ALA A 78 -18.74 12.00 12.52
N TRP A 79 -18.26 13.04 11.86
CA TRP A 79 -17.89 14.31 12.46
C TRP A 79 -19.06 15.29 12.43
N ASP A 80 -19.38 15.89 13.57
CA ASP A 80 -20.28 17.04 13.65
C ASP A 80 -19.45 18.32 13.44
N PRO A 81 -19.58 19.01 12.29
CA PRO A 81 -18.78 20.20 12.01
C PRO A 81 -19.21 21.43 12.82
N ILE A 82 -20.41 21.42 13.43
CA ILE A 82 -20.91 22.51 14.26
C ILE A 82 -20.44 22.35 15.70
N ALA A 83 -20.57 21.14 16.25
CA ALA A 83 -20.08 20.83 17.59
C ALA A 83 -18.54 20.72 17.64
N GLY A 84 -17.91 20.33 16.53
CA GLY A 84 -16.47 20.13 16.44
C GLY A 84 -15.98 18.85 17.13
N GLU A 85 -16.81 17.81 17.13
CA GLU A 85 -16.52 16.53 17.77
C GLU A 85 -17.11 15.34 16.98
N PRO A 86 -16.59 14.11 17.16
CA PRO A 86 -17.16 12.94 16.51
C PRO A 86 -18.48 12.56 17.21
N ARG A 87 -19.54 12.37 16.43
CA ARG A 87 -20.80 11.80 16.94
C ARG A 87 -20.67 10.30 17.18
N TRP A 88 -19.94 9.62 16.30
CA TRP A 88 -19.56 8.22 16.45
C TRP A 88 -18.28 7.92 15.66
N THR A 89 -17.68 6.77 15.95
CA THR A 89 -16.49 6.26 15.26
C THR A 89 -16.57 4.75 15.12
N VAL A 90 -16.28 4.24 13.93
CA VAL A 90 -16.05 2.81 13.67
C VAL A 90 -14.55 2.60 13.50
N GLU A 91 -13.96 1.72 14.31
CA GLU A 91 -12.56 1.33 14.20
C GLU A 91 -12.38 0.25 13.12
N HIS A 92 -11.29 0.34 12.37
CA HIS A 92 -10.88 -0.65 11.36
C HIS A 92 -9.51 -1.24 11.72
N ASP A 93 -9.29 -2.49 11.34
CA ASP A 93 -8.07 -3.25 11.67
C ASP A 93 -6.80 -2.69 11.03
N ASN A 94 -6.92 -1.84 9.99
CA ASN A 94 -5.80 -1.25 9.28
C ASN A 94 -6.14 0.15 8.74
N ALA A 95 -5.11 0.91 8.40
CA ALA A 95 -5.22 2.23 7.79
C ALA A 95 -5.62 2.16 6.30
N TRP A 96 -5.73 3.33 5.66
CA TRP A 96 -5.90 3.45 4.21
C TRP A 96 -7.23 2.87 3.65
N ASN A 97 -8.28 2.91 4.46
CA ASN A 97 -9.63 2.54 4.02
C ASN A 97 -10.18 3.55 3.00
N GLY A 98 -11.07 3.07 2.14
CA GLY A 98 -11.56 3.81 0.99
C GLY A 98 -12.51 4.95 1.31
N GLY A 99 -12.88 5.64 0.24
CA GLY A 99 -13.84 6.74 0.28
C GLY A 99 -15.23 6.30 0.70
N VAL A 100 -16.09 7.28 0.96
CA VAL A 100 -17.45 7.05 1.46
C VAL A 100 -18.52 7.69 0.58
N LEU A 101 -19.72 7.10 0.65
CA LEU A 101 -20.93 7.62 0.05
C LEU A 101 -22.02 7.68 1.12
N SER A 102 -22.65 8.84 1.32
CA SER A 102 -23.85 8.96 2.16
C SER A 102 -25.10 9.07 1.30
N THR A 103 -26.21 8.49 1.73
CA THR A 103 -27.51 8.58 1.04
C THR A 103 -28.62 9.10 1.97
N ALA A 104 -29.71 9.61 1.39
CA ALA A 104 -30.91 10.03 2.12
C ALA A 104 -31.68 8.86 2.77
N GLY A 105 -31.33 7.61 2.45
CA GLY A 105 -31.86 6.42 3.12
C GLY A 105 -31.27 6.18 4.51
N GLY A 106 -30.48 7.10 5.05
CA GLY A 106 -29.81 6.93 6.35
C GLY A 106 -28.63 5.96 6.30
N LEU A 107 -27.97 5.82 5.14
CA LEU A 107 -26.86 4.88 4.95
C LEU A 107 -25.55 5.58 4.57
N VAL A 108 -24.44 5.03 5.06
CA VAL A 108 -23.07 5.35 4.63
C VAL A 108 -22.40 4.10 4.09
N PHE A 109 -21.91 4.13 2.86
CA PHE A 109 -21.17 3.04 2.24
C PHE A 109 -19.67 3.32 2.27
N GLN A 110 -18.85 2.31 2.55
CA GLN A 110 -17.39 2.40 2.51
C GLN A 110 -16.77 1.10 2.00
N GLY A 111 -15.80 1.22 1.07
CA GLY A 111 -14.90 0.13 0.73
C GLY A 111 -13.65 0.13 1.61
N LYS A 112 -13.17 -1.05 1.98
CA LYS A 112 -11.92 -1.22 2.73
C LYS A 112 -10.84 -1.85 1.85
N LEU A 113 -9.60 -1.62 2.23
CA LEU A 113 -8.46 -2.09 1.44
C LEU A 113 -8.27 -3.62 1.54
N ASN A 114 -8.81 -4.25 2.57
CA ASN A 114 -8.90 -5.71 2.69
C ASN A 114 -10.04 -6.34 1.85
N GLY A 115 -10.81 -5.52 1.12
CA GLY A 115 -11.86 -5.96 0.22
C GLY A 115 -13.28 -5.97 0.79
N GLU A 116 -13.49 -5.70 2.09
CA GLU A 116 -14.86 -5.56 2.60
C GLU A 116 -15.50 -4.25 2.10
N PHE A 117 -16.65 -4.35 1.43
CA PHE A 117 -17.54 -3.22 1.16
C PHE A 117 -18.72 -3.28 2.12
N ALA A 118 -18.91 -2.23 2.91
CA ALA A 118 -19.90 -2.22 3.98
C ALA A 118 -20.86 -1.03 3.88
N ALA A 119 -22.07 -1.23 4.39
CA ALA A 119 -23.06 -0.18 4.62
C ALA A 119 -23.30 -0.04 6.12
N TYR A 120 -23.26 1.20 6.61
CA TYR A 120 -23.44 1.58 8.00
C TYR A 120 -24.68 2.45 8.15
N ASP A 121 -25.35 2.36 9.29
CA ASP A 121 -26.34 3.35 9.71
C ASP A 121 -25.65 4.72 9.85
N ALA A 122 -26.20 5.73 9.18
CA ALA A 122 -25.61 7.06 9.13
C ALA A 122 -25.64 7.80 10.49
N ALA A 123 -26.62 7.49 11.34
CA ALA A 123 -26.79 8.14 12.64
C ALA A 123 -25.99 7.46 13.75
N THR A 124 -25.81 6.14 13.70
CA THR A 124 -25.18 5.36 14.79
C THR A 124 -23.82 4.76 14.43
N GLY A 125 -23.53 4.55 13.15
CA GLY A 125 -22.34 3.82 12.70
C GLY A 125 -22.47 2.31 12.76
N ASP A 126 -23.66 1.76 13.06
CA ASP A 126 -23.88 0.32 13.11
C ASP A 126 -23.71 -0.30 11.72
N LYS A 127 -22.92 -1.37 11.60
CA LYS A 127 -22.76 -2.09 10.33
C LYS A 127 -24.04 -2.89 10.03
N LEU A 128 -24.73 -2.51 8.96
CA LEU A 128 -26.01 -3.11 8.56
C LEU A 128 -25.84 -4.19 7.49
N TRP A 129 -24.80 -4.07 6.67
CA TRP A 129 -24.53 -4.98 5.56
C TRP A 129 -23.05 -4.95 5.17
N SER A 130 -22.55 -6.05 4.63
CA SER A 130 -21.22 -6.13 4.05
C SER A 130 -21.12 -7.18 2.95
N HIS A 131 -20.19 -6.98 2.03
CA HIS A 131 -19.84 -7.94 0.97
C HIS A 131 -18.33 -7.93 0.70
N ASP A 132 -17.78 -9.09 0.34
CA ASP A 132 -16.39 -9.23 -0.07
C ASP A 132 -16.23 -8.88 -1.56
N LEU A 133 -15.42 -7.85 -1.86
CA LEU A 133 -15.12 -7.37 -3.22
C LEU A 133 -14.04 -8.19 -3.93
N LYS A 134 -13.40 -9.14 -3.24
CA LYS A 134 -12.29 -9.96 -3.75
C LYS A 134 -11.04 -9.17 -4.16
N SER A 135 -10.99 -7.89 -3.80
CA SER A 135 -9.89 -6.95 -4.03
C SER A 135 -10.15 -5.68 -3.22
N GLY A 136 -9.11 -4.89 -2.94
CA GLY A 136 -9.23 -3.66 -2.18
C GLY A 136 -10.17 -2.64 -2.83
N GLY A 137 -10.99 -1.96 -2.02
CA GLY A 137 -11.93 -0.92 -2.47
C GLY A 137 -11.56 0.44 -1.90
N ALA A 138 -10.52 1.10 -2.44
CA ALA A 138 -10.07 2.40 -1.93
C ALA A 138 -10.87 3.60 -2.49
N SER A 139 -11.60 3.42 -3.59
CA SER A 139 -12.34 4.51 -4.23
C SER A 139 -13.57 4.95 -3.42
N GLY A 140 -14.11 6.13 -3.77
CA GLY A 140 -15.43 6.55 -3.29
C GLY A 140 -16.54 5.79 -4.04
N PRO A 141 -17.51 5.18 -3.35
CA PRO A 141 -18.67 4.58 -4.00
C PRO A 141 -19.56 5.62 -4.68
N GLY A 142 -20.33 5.21 -5.69
CA GLY A 142 -21.36 6.01 -6.34
C GLY A 142 -22.72 5.33 -6.29
N THR A 143 -23.80 6.08 -6.49
CA THR A 143 -25.15 5.53 -6.64
C THR A 143 -25.92 6.23 -7.74
N PHE A 144 -26.79 5.50 -8.44
CA PHE A 144 -27.59 6.01 -9.55
C PHE A 144 -28.88 5.20 -9.72
N MET A 145 -29.78 5.68 -10.58
CA MET A 145 -31.05 5.03 -10.90
C MET A 145 -31.06 4.56 -12.36
N ILE A 146 -31.62 3.37 -12.62
CA ILE A 146 -31.99 2.90 -13.96
C ILE A 146 -33.40 2.34 -13.87
N ASP A 147 -34.33 2.86 -14.68
CA ASP A 147 -35.71 2.39 -14.79
C ASP A 147 -36.45 2.21 -13.45
N GLY A 148 -36.18 3.10 -12.48
CA GLY A 148 -36.80 3.07 -11.16
C GLY A 148 -36.12 2.15 -10.14
N GLU A 149 -35.03 1.46 -10.51
CA GLU A 149 -34.19 0.68 -9.59
C GLU A 149 -32.93 1.46 -9.19
N GLN A 150 -32.57 1.43 -7.91
CA GLN A 150 -31.34 2.04 -7.40
C GLN A 150 -30.16 1.05 -7.46
N TYR A 151 -29.02 1.57 -7.89
CA TYR A 151 -27.75 0.85 -7.96
C TYR A 151 -26.71 1.56 -7.10
N VAL A 152 -25.81 0.79 -6.47
CA VAL A 152 -24.63 1.30 -5.77
C VAL A 152 -23.41 0.67 -6.40
N THR A 153 -22.41 1.46 -6.79
CA THR A 153 -21.23 0.98 -7.53
C THR A 153 -19.93 1.40 -6.86
N ILE A 154 -18.90 0.58 -6.99
CA ILE A 154 -17.56 0.86 -6.50
C ILE A 154 -16.52 0.26 -7.46
N THR A 155 -15.38 0.93 -7.60
CA THR A 155 -14.23 0.34 -8.30
C THR A 155 -13.31 -0.38 -7.34
N THR A 156 -12.88 -1.57 -7.71
CA THR A 156 -11.90 -2.36 -6.95
C THR A 156 -10.52 -2.25 -7.59
N GLY A 157 -9.49 -2.41 -6.78
CA GLY A 157 -8.10 -2.41 -7.23
C GLY A 157 -7.13 -2.34 -6.06
N TRP A 158 -6.20 -3.28 -6.02
CA TRP A 158 -5.07 -3.24 -5.10
C TRP A 158 -3.98 -2.32 -5.66
N GLY A 159 -3.68 -1.24 -4.92
CA GLY A 159 -2.76 -0.19 -5.37
C GLY A 159 -2.81 1.01 -4.44
N SER A 160 -2.20 2.13 -4.86
CA SER A 160 -1.99 3.42 -4.16
C SER A 160 -0.59 3.62 -3.59
N ALA A 161 -0.28 4.86 -3.20
CA ALA A 161 0.98 5.21 -2.55
C ALA A 161 1.25 4.36 -1.29
N PHE A 162 0.24 4.10 -0.46
CA PHE A 162 0.39 3.25 0.71
C PHE A 162 0.63 1.78 0.35
N GLY A 163 -0.12 1.26 -0.63
CA GLY A 163 0.12 -0.08 -1.17
C GLY A 163 1.57 -0.23 -1.67
N LEU A 164 2.09 0.75 -2.42
CA LEU A 164 3.46 0.68 -2.94
C LEU A 164 4.55 0.82 -1.86
N SER A 165 4.33 1.68 -0.86
CA SER A 165 5.37 2.08 0.10
C SER A 165 5.28 1.41 1.47
N ALA A 166 4.21 0.67 1.77
CA ALA A 166 3.99 0.05 3.08
C ALA A 166 3.77 -1.47 2.98
N GLY A 167 4.70 -2.20 2.37
CA GLY A 167 4.63 -3.68 2.30
C GLY A 167 4.48 -4.37 3.65
N PHE A 168 5.07 -3.79 4.70
CA PHE A 168 4.92 -4.27 6.08
C PHE A 168 3.50 -4.15 6.64
N ALA A 169 2.61 -3.36 6.03
CA ALA A 169 1.26 -3.13 6.55
C ALA A 169 0.36 -4.37 6.48
N TYR A 170 0.78 -5.45 5.82
CA TYR A 170 -0.01 -6.67 5.63
C TYR A 170 0.78 -7.89 6.09
N ASP A 171 0.11 -8.85 6.73
CA ASP A 171 0.74 -10.10 7.18
C ASP A 171 1.26 -10.92 5.99
N GLU A 172 0.51 -10.91 4.89
CA GLU A 172 0.90 -11.52 3.62
C GLU A 172 0.83 -10.47 2.49
N THR A 173 1.63 -10.67 1.44
CA THR A 173 1.53 -9.87 0.22
C THR A 173 0.15 -10.07 -0.39
N VAL A 174 -0.56 -8.98 -0.67
CA VAL A 174 -1.82 -9.00 -1.40
C VAL A 174 -1.48 -8.90 -2.89
N PRO A 175 -1.71 -9.95 -3.68
CA PRO A 175 -1.30 -9.90 -5.07
C PRO A 175 -2.20 -8.92 -5.85
N SER A 176 -1.61 -8.22 -6.81
CA SER A 176 -2.36 -7.30 -7.66
C SER A 176 -3.43 -8.04 -8.47
N THR A 177 -4.66 -7.53 -8.43
CA THR A 177 -5.78 -8.02 -9.23
C THR A 177 -6.13 -7.00 -10.31
N VAL A 178 -6.64 -7.46 -11.46
CA VAL A 178 -7.30 -6.58 -12.42
C VAL A 178 -8.45 -5.85 -11.72
N GLY A 179 -8.44 -4.51 -11.79
CA GLY A 179 -9.49 -3.69 -11.20
C GLY A 179 -10.85 -3.96 -11.83
N LYS A 180 -11.90 -4.03 -11.02
CA LYS A 180 -13.27 -4.32 -11.46
C LYS A 180 -14.17 -3.13 -11.14
N VAL A 181 -15.27 -2.99 -11.89
CA VAL A 181 -16.42 -2.18 -11.47
C VAL A 181 -17.45 -3.14 -10.90
N VAL A 182 -17.75 -3.00 -9.62
CA VAL A 182 -18.72 -3.85 -8.92
C VAL A 182 -19.96 -3.02 -8.63
N THR A 183 -21.13 -3.50 -9.03
CA THR A 183 -22.40 -2.80 -8.87
C THR A 183 -23.41 -3.69 -8.18
N PHE A 184 -24.02 -3.15 -7.13
CA PHE A 184 -25.02 -3.78 -6.28
C PHE A 184 -26.40 -3.19 -6.54
N LYS A 185 -27.43 -4.03 -6.39
CA LYS A 185 -28.83 -3.62 -6.29
C LYS A 185 -29.57 -4.58 -5.36
N LEU A 186 -30.76 -4.19 -4.88
CA LEU A 186 -31.61 -5.09 -4.12
C LEU A 186 -32.00 -6.32 -4.96
N GLY A 187 -31.88 -7.52 -4.38
CA GLY A 187 -32.16 -8.78 -5.06
C GLY A 187 -31.15 -9.19 -6.14
N GLY A 188 -29.98 -8.54 -6.21
CA GLY A 188 -28.92 -8.96 -7.12
C GLY A 188 -28.26 -10.27 -6.66
N GLU A 189 -28.08 -11.20 -7.60
CA GLU A 189 -27.49 -12.53 -7.36
C GLU A 189 -26.15 -12.73 -8.11
N GLY A 190 -25.56 -11.64 -8.61
CA GLY A 190 -24.27 -11.70 -9.31
C GLY A 190 -23.13 -12.09 -8.37
N GLU A 191 -22.20 -12.89 -8.87
CA GLU A 191 -21.02 -13.33 -8.12
C GLU A 191 -19.76 -12.56 -8.55
N ILE A 192 -18.86 -12.33 -7.60
CA ILE A 192 -17.53 -11.79 -7.86
C ILE A 192 -16.56 -12.97 -7.84
N ALA A 193 -16.02 -13.32 -9.00
CA ALA A 193 -15.04 -14.39 -9.10
C ALA A 193 -13.83 -14.12 -8.20
N ASP A 194 -13.42 -15.16 -7.46
CA ASP A 194 -12.17 -15.14 -6.70
C ASP A 194 -11.00 -14.89 -7.66
N PRO A 195 -10.03 -14.06 -7.26
CA PRO A 195 -8.82 -13.88 -8.04
C PRO A 195 -7.99 -15.17 -8.05
N ASP A 196 -7.43 -15.51 -9.21
CA ASP A 196 -6.43 -16.55 -9.33
C ASP A 196 -5.05 -15.92 -9.16
N PHE A 197 -4.32 -16.39 -8.15
CA PHE A 197 -3.01 -15.86 -7.80
C PHE A 197 -1.93 -16.92 -7.97
N PRO A 198 -0.91 -16.68 -8.80
CA PRO A 198 0.20 -17.61 -8.89
C PRO A 198 0.96 -17.62 -7.56
N MET A 199 1.28 -18.82 -7.07
CA MET A 199 2.20 -18.95 -5.93
C MET A 199 3.57 -18.40 -6.31
N ILE A 200 4.10 -17.52 -5.45
CA ILE A 200 5.45 -16.99 -5.61
C ILE A 200 6.40 -17.91 -4.85
N ASP A 201 7.38 -18.46 -5.55
CA ASP A 201 8.47 -19.22 -4.96
C ASP A 201 9.43 -18.26 -4.22
N LYS A 202 9.28 -18.17 -2.89
CA LYS A 202 10.04 -17.31 -1.97
C LYS A 202 11.44 -17.86 -1.63
N THR A 203 12.14 -18.36 -2.64
CA THR A 203 13.55 -18.77 -2.51
C THR A 203 14.47 -17.72 -3.14
N PRO A 204 15.61 -17.39 -2.52
CA PRO A 204 16.63 -16.55 -3.14
C PRO A 204 17.08 -17.14 -4.48
N LYS A 205 17.23 -16.29 -5.51
CA LYS A 205 17.53 -16.74 -6.88
C LYS A 205 19.04 -16.79 -7.19
N ALA A 206 19.88 -16.41 -6.24
CA ALA A 206 21.34 -16.58 -6.25
C ALA A 206 21.89 -16.52 -4.82
N ASP A 207 23.16 -16.89 -4.66
CA ASP A 207 23.89 -16.71 -3.40
C ASP A 207 24.00 -15.22 -3.05
N SER A 208 24.04 -14.94 -1.74
CA SER A 208 24.38 -13.59 -1.26
C SER A 208 25.85 -13.28 -1.60
N PHE A 209 26.14 -12.01 -1.88
CA PHE A 209 27.47 -11.54 -2.25
C PHE A 209 27.67 -10.08 -1.80
N GLY A 210 28.91 -9.59 -1.92
CA GLY A 210 29.30 -8.27 -1.42
C GLY A 210 29.70 -8.30 0.07
N ASP A 211 30.47 -7.30 0.48
CA ASP A 211 30.80 -7.10 1.90
C ASP A 211 29.76 -6.19 2.59
N GLU A 212 29.94 -5.97 3.89
CA GLU A 212 29.03 -5.13 4.69
C GLU A 212 28.93 -3.70 4.16
N THR A 213 30.02 -3.15 3.63
CA THR A 213 30.05 -1.80 3.06
C THR A 213 29.18 -1.72 1.81
N MET A 214 29.35 -2.66 0.88
CA MET A 214 28.56 -2.73 -0.35
C MET A 214 27.06 -2.91 -0.05
N ILE A 215 26.71 -3.75 0.92
CA ILE A 215 25.31 -3.96 1.33
C ILE A 215 24.73 -2.70 1.96
N ALA A 216 25.50 -1.99 2.79
CA ALA A 216 25.05 -0.74 3.42
C ALA A 216 24.86 0.38 2.38
N GLU A 217 25.76 0.51 1.40
CA GLU A 217 25.62 1.44 0.28
C GLU A 217 24.39 1.08 -0.58
N GLY A 218 24.23 -0.21 -0.88
CA GLY A 218 23.06 -0.74 -1.59
C GLY A 218 21.75 -0.42 -0.89
N ALA A 219 21.70 -0.53 0.43
CA ALA A 219 20.52 -0.17 1.23
C ALA A 219 20.17 1.32 1.08
N VAL A 220 21.17 2.22 1.09
CA VAL A 220 20.96 3.67 0.89
C VAL A 220 20.47 3.97 -0.51
N HIS A 221 21.09 3.37 -1.53
CA HIS A 221 20.66 3.55 -2.92
C HIS A 221 19.25 2.99 -3.16
N TYR A 222 18.93 1.83 -2.57
CA TYR A 222 17.60 1.24 -2.61
C TYR A 222 16.55 2.15 -1.95
N ALA A 223 16.84 2.66 -0.75
CA ALA A 223 15.92 3.53 -0.01
C ALA A 223 15.63 4.84 -0.76
N ARG A 224 16.58 5.34 -1.55
CA ARG A 224 16.40 6.57 -2.35
C ARG A 224 15.65 6.35 -3.66
N ASN A 225 15.83 5.18 -4.30
CA ASN A 225 15.42 5.00 -5.69
C ASN A 225 14.32 3.94 -5.89
N CYS A 226 14.21 2.96 -4.99
CA CYS A 226 13.40 1.76 -5.21
C CYS A 226 12.25 1.62 -4.21
N THR A 227 12.43 2.08 -2.96
CA THR A 227 11.51 1.81 -1.84
C THR A 227 10.08 2.30 -2.06
N VAL A 228 9.88 3.35 -2.86
CA VAL A 228 8.55 3.92 -3.11
C VAL A 228 7.68 3.06 -4.02
N CYS A 229 8.29 2.11 -4.73
CA CYS A 229 7.61 1.19 -5.65
C CYS A 229 7.69 -0.26 -5.14
N HIS A 230 8.85 -0.66 -4.64
CA HIS A 230 9.13 -2.05 -4.23
C HIS A 230 9.07 -2.27 -2.72
N GLY A 231 8.65 -1.25 -1.96
CA GLY A 231 8.51 -1.26 -0.52
C GLY A 231 9.83 -1.18 0.25
N PRO A 232 9.81 -0.75 1.52
CA PRO A 232 11.00 -0.72 2.36
C PRO A 232 11.54 -2.13 2.59
N LEU A 233 12.86 -2.24 2.76
CA LEU A 233 13.55 -3.52 2.96
C LEU A 233 13.35 -4.53 1.82
N ALA A 234 13.02 -4.04 0.62
CA ALA A 234 12.62 -4.87 -0.52
C ALA A 234 11.38 -5.75 -0.26
N VAL A 235 10.57 -5.41 0.74
CA VAL A 235 9.30 -6.08 1.03
C VAL A 235 8.19 -5.36 0.27
N SER A 236 7.79 -5.93 -0.86
CA SER A 236 6.62 -5.44 -1.59
C SER A 236 5.33 -5.83 -0.88
N SER A 237 4.27 -5.04 -1.05
CA SER A 237 2.91 -5.41 -0.64
C SER A 237 2.21 -6.33 -1.64
N GLY A 238 2.81 -6.56 -2.82
CA GLY A 238 2.22 -7.29 -3.94
C GLY A 238 1.57 -6.41 -5.02
N VAL A 239 1.54 -5.08 -4.88
CA VAL A 239 1.17 -4.15 -5.98
C VAL A 239 2.15 -4.27 -7.14
N LEU A 240 3.45 -4.24 -6.83
CA LEU A 240 4.56 -4.45 -7.77
C LEU A 240 5.39 -5.67 -7.35
N PRO A 241 6.27 -6.22 -8.21
CA PRO A 241 7.07 -7.39 -7.87
C PRO A 241 7.88 -7.20 -6.59
N ASP A 242 7.86 -8.21 -5.73
CA ASP A 242 8.81 -8.32 -4.61
C ASP A 242 10.18 -8.71 -5.20
N LEU A 243 11.15 -7.80 -5.06
CA LEU A 243 12.44 -7.97 -5.71
C LEU A 243 13.22 -9.14 -5.12
N ARG A 244 13.01 -9.50 -3.85
CA ARG A 244 13.72 -10.60 -3.17
C ARG A 244 13.52 -11.95 -3.86
N TRP A 245 12.38 -12.12 -4.52
CA TRP A 245 11.97 -13.38 -5.15
C TRP A 245 12.06 -13.36 -6.69
N SER A 246 12.49 -12.23 -7.26
CA SER A 246 12.58 -12.06 -8.71
C SER A 246 13.75 -12.83 -9.31
N ALA A 247 13.50 -13.58 -10.40
CA ALA A 247 14.56 -14.24 -11.18
C ALA A 247 15.63 -13.26 -11.71
N ILE A 248 15.28 -11.98 -11.89
CA ILE A 248 16.20 -10.93 -12.33
C ILE A 248 17.32 -10.70 -11.30
N THR A 249 17.06 -10.86 -10.01
CA THR A 249 18.11 -10.69 -8.97
C THR A 249 19.21 -11.73 -9.04
N GLY A 250 18.90 -12.91 -9.59
CA GLY A 250 19.85 -14.01 -9.74
C GLY A 250 20.88 -13.83 -10.84
N ASN A 251 20.79 -12.76 -11.65
CA ASN A 251 21.67 -12.55 -12.80
C ASN A 251 22.05 -11.06 -12.96
N GLU A 252 23.35 -10.76 -12.83
CA GLU A 252 23.90 -9.40 -12.94
C GLU A 252 23.54 -8.72 -14.26
N THR A 253 23.71 -9.40 -15.40
CA THR A 253 23.39 -8.83 -16.72
C THR A 253 21.91 -8.52 -16.87
N ALA A 254 21.03 -9.41 -16.38
CA ALA A 254 19.59 -9.18 -16.40
C ALA A 254 19.20 -8.00 -15.50
N TRP A 255 19.78 -7.93 -14.30
CA TRP A 255 19.58 -6.83 -13.36
C TRP A 255 19.99 -5.48 -13.96
N LYS A 256 21.22 -5.39 -14.50
CA LYS A 256 21.69 -4.20 -15.21
C LYS A 256 20.77 -3.85 -16.39
N GLY A 257 20.33 -4.87 -17.15
CA GLY A 257 19.42 -4.71 -18.28
C GLY A 257 18.10 -4.03 -17.89
N VAL A 258 17.58 -4.35 -16.70
CA VAL A 258 16.34 -3.72 -16.19
C VAL A 258 16.61 -2.35 -15.59
N VAL A 259 17.55 -2.24 -14.66
CA VAL A 259 17.75 -1.03 -13.84
C VAL A 259 18.47 0.09 -14.61
N ILE A 260 19.48 -0.26 -15.40
CA ILE A 260 20.30 0.71 -16.15
C ILE A 260 19.84 0.79 -17.60
N ASP A 261 19.71 -0.34 -18.29
CA ASP A 261 19.43 -0.31 -19.74
C ASP A 261 17.93 -0.11 -20.05
N GLY A 262 17.05 -0.19 -19.05
CA GLY A 262 15.63 0.16 -19.18
C GLY A 262 14.78 -0.86 -19.95
N ASN A 263 15.16 -2.14 -19.95
CA ASN A 263 14.47 -3.19 -20.71
C ASN A 263 12.98 -3.39 -20.33
N LEU A 264 12.54 -2.86 -19.18
CA LEU A 264 11.15 -2.91 -18.70
C LEU A 264 10.48 -1.52 -18.67
N ALA A 265 11.03 -0.51 -19.35
CA ALA A 265 10.48 0.85 -19.34
C ALA A 265 9.03 0.90 -19.88
N VAL A 266 8.69 0.07 -20.87
CA VAL A 266 7.32 -0.02 -21.41
C VAL A 266 6.31 -0.55 -20.38
N ASN A 267 6.78 -1.28 -19.36
CA ASN A 267 5.98 -1.78 -18.24
C ASN A 267 5.94 -0.80 -17.05
N GLY A 268 6.57 0.37 -17.17
CA GLY A 268 6.64 1.38 -16.11
C GLY A 268 7.87 1.29 -15.19
N MET A 269 8.77 0.32 -15.39
CA MET A 269 10.07 0.27 -14.69
C MET A 269 11.10 1.08 -15.47
N VAL A 270 11.24 2.35 -15.10
CA VAL A 270 12.13 3.30 -15.79
C VAL A 270 13.60 2.92 -15.66
N SER A 271 14.41 3.41 -16.60
CA SER A 271 15.87 3.37 -16.47
C SER A 271 16.32 4.37 -15.39
N PHE A 272 17.33 3.97 -14.62
CA PHE A 272 18.00 4.78 -13.61
C PHE A 272 19.41 5.17 -14.04
N ALA A 273 19.77 5.05 -15.32
CA ALA A 273 21.11 5.37 -15.83
C ALA A 273 21.54 6.83 -15.54
N ASP A 274 20.59 7.74 -15.39
CA ASP A 274 20.84 9.14 -15.04
C ASP A 274 21.11 9.36 -13.53
N TYR A 275 20.79 8.37 -12.67
CA TYR A 275 20.89 8.47 -11.20
C TYR A 275 21.86 7.49 -10.56
N LEU A 276 22.12 6.36 -11.23
CA LEU A 276 22.89 5.25 -10.70
C LEU A 276 23.96 4.82 -11.70
N THR A 277 25.18 4.65 -11.21
CA THR A 277 26.20 3.91 -11.94
C THR A 277 25.87 2.41 -11.95
N PRO A 278 26.43 1.62 -12.89
CA PRO A 278 26.28 0.17 -12.87
C PRO A 278 26.74 -0.47 -11.55
N GLU A 279 27.80 0.05 -10.94
CA GLU A 279 28.32 -0.43 -9.65
C GLU A 279 27.36 -0.13 -8.48
N GLN A 280 26.76 1.07 -8.46
CA GLN A 280 25.72 1.41 -7.49
C GLN A 280 24.48 0.54 -7.68
N SER A 281 24.07 0.27 -8.92
CA SER A 281 23.00 -0.68 -9.22
C SER A 281 23.31 -2.10 -8.71
N GLU A 282 24.56 -2.53 -8.84
CA GLU A 282 25.00 -3.84 -8.36
C GLU A 282 25.03 -3.93 -6.83
N SER A 283 25.37 -2.83 -6.13
CA SER A 283 25.22 -2.75 -4.68
C SER A 283 23.76 -2.93 -4.22
N ILE A 284 22.79 -2.41 -4.99
CA ILE A 284 21.36 -2.63 -4.73
C ILE A 284 21.02 -4.12 -4.90
N ARG A 285 21.56 -4.79 -5.94
CA ARG A 285 21.34 -6.23 -6.15
C ARG A 285 21.88 -7.06 -4.98
N ALA A 286 23.08 -6.74 -4.50
CA ALA A 286 23.68 -7.36 -3.31
C ALA A 286 22.77 -7.20 -2.09
N TYR A 287 22.29 -5.97 -1.84
CA TYR A 287 21.35 -5.67 -0.77
C TYR A 287 20.05 -6.48 -0.87
N VAL A 288 19.41 -6.52 -2.04
CA VAL A 288 18.13 -7.25 -2.24
C VAL A 288 18.32 -8.76 -2.02
N LEU A 289 19.43 -9.34 -2.49
CA LEU A 289 19.71 -10.76 -2.23
C LEU A 289 19.99 -11.00 -0.74
N ALA A 290 20.70 -10.11 -0.05
CA ALA A 290 20.87 -10.20 1.40
C ALA A 290 19.51 -10.20 2.14
N GLN A 291 18.54 -9.37 1.72
CA GLN A 291 17.17 -9.41 2.25
C GLN A 291 16.47 -10.74 1.99
N ALA A 292 16.61 -11.29 0.78
CA ALA A 292 16.00 -12.56 0.41
C ALA A 292 16.52 -13.71 1.28
N HIS A 293 17.84 -13.78 1.49
CA HIS A 293 18.48 -14.78 2.35
C HIS A 293 18.10 -14.62 3.82
N ALA A 294 18.05 -13.39 4.33
CA ALA A 294 17.62 -13.12 5.70
C ALA A 294 16.17 -13.58 5.94
N ALA A 295 15.27 -13.29 5.00
CA ALA A 295 13.87 -13.70 5.07
C ALA A 295 13.72 -15.24 5.01
N ALA A 296 14.41 -15.91 4.08
CA ALA A 296 14.37 -17.37 3.97
C ALA A 296 14.92 -18.07 5.23
N THR A 297 15.94 -17.49 5.88
CA THR A 297 16.51 -18.02 7.13
C THR A 297 15.53 -17.88 8.30
N ALA A 298 14.81 -16.77 8.38
CA ALA A 298 13.80 -16.55 9.42
C ALA A 298 12.64 -17.55 9.29
N GLU A 299 12.11 -17.77 8.09
CA GLU A 299 11.04 -18.76 7.84
C GLU A 299 11.48 -20.20 8.17
N ALA A 300 12.77 -20.54 7.97
CA ALA A 300 13.30 -21.85 8.33
C ALA A 300 13.48 -22.05 9.85
N GLY A 301 13.63 -20.97 10.62
CA GLY A 301 13.78 -21.01 12.08
C GLY A 301 12.45 -21.03 12.87
N GLU A 302 11.33 -20.72 12.22
CA GLU A 302 9.98 -20.77 12.79
C GLU A 302 9.28 -22.13 12.62
N ASN A 303 9.85 -23.05 11.81
CA ASN A 303 9.32 -24.40 11.55
C ASN A 303 9.96 -25.50 12.41
#